data_AF-A0A948D7D2-F1
#
_entry.id   AF-A0A948D7D2-F1
#
_cell.length_a   1.000
_cell.length_b   1.000
_cell.length_c   1.000
_cell.angle_alpha   90.00
_cell.angle_beta   90.00
_cell.angle_gamma   90.00
#
_symmetry.space_group_name_H-M   'P 1'
#
loop_
_entity.id
_entity.type
_entity.pdbx_description
1 polymer ?
#
loop_
_entity_poly.entity_id
_entity_poly.type
_entity_poly.pdbx_seq_one_letter_code
_entity_poly.pdbx_strand_id
1 'polypeptide(L)'
;MKLLLDTNAYVGFKLGHSEIVDYLTLADLILISPIVSGELMFGFRNGSRFDQNMLELNQFLSHEAVEMIQLTDITADRYSRIAAQLKGHGTPIPSNDIWIAAQTMETGAELVTMDQHFEKVMGLVYRLFQLHP
;
A
#
# COMPACT_ATOMS: atom_id res chain seq x y z
N MET A 1 -4.94 -7.28 -13.58
CA MET A 1 -4.05 -6.12 -13.33
C MET A 1 -3.16 -6.37 -12.10
N LYS A 2 -2.04 -5.65 -11.93
CA LYS A 2 -1.24 -5.68 -10.70
C LYS A 2 -1.69 -4.58 -9.74
N LEU A 3 -2.03 -4.93 -8.51
CA LEU A 3 -2.39 -3.97 -7.47
C LEU A 3 -1.35 -3.98 -6.36
N LEU A 4 -1.03 -2.82 -5.79
CA LEU A 4 -0.27 -2.72 -4.54
C LEU A 4 -1.20 -2.18 -3.45
N LEU A 5 -1.30 -2.86 -2.31
CA LEU A 5 -2.13 -2.38 -1.21
C LEU A 5 -1.35 -1.44 -0.31
N ASP A 6 -1.95 -0.29 -0.01
CA ASP A 6 -1.59 0.54 1.12
C ASP A 6 -2.13 -0.07 2.44
N THR A 7 -1.60 0.36 3.58
CA THR A 7 -1.96 -0.10 4.93
C THR A 7 -3.45 0.08 5.22
N ASN A 8 -4.00 1.25 4.88
CA ASN A 8 -5.42 1.53 5.08
C ASN A 8 -6.32 0.65 4.19
N ALA A 9 -5.90 0.35 2.96
CA ALA A 9 -6.66 -0.47 2.02
C ALA A 9 -6.68 -1.93 2.46
N TYR A 10 -5.57 -2.46 3.00
CA TYR A 10 -5.57 -3.77 3.64
C TYR A 10 -6.56 -3.82 4.80
N VAL A 11 -6.55 -2.81 5.68
CA VAL A 11 -7.52 -2.74 6.79
C VAL A 11 -8.95 -2.69 6.25
N GLY A 12 -9.20 -1.90 5.20
CA GLY A 12 -10.50 -1.81 4.55
C GLY A 12 -10.98 -3.15 3.97
N PHE A 13 -10.10 -3.86 3.28
CA PHE A 13 -10.36 -5.22 2.81
C PHE A 13 -10.73 -6.16 3.97
N LYS A 14 -9.95 -6.12 5.06
CA LYS A 14 -10.18 -6.96 6.24
C LYS A 14 -11.49 -6.67 6.97
N LEU A 15 -11.96 -5.42 6.94
CA LEU A 15 -13.25 -5.02 7.48
C LEU A 15 -14.42 -5.37 6.55
N GLY A 16 -14.14 -5.90 5.35
CA GLY A 16 -15.17 -6.34 4.41
C GLY A 16 -15.83 -5.20 3.64
N HIS A 17 -15.14 -4.07 3.45
CA HIS A 17 -15.65 -2.98 2.61
C HIS A 17 -15.81 -3.47 1.18
N SER A 18 -17.07 -3.61 0.74
CA SER A 18 -17.44 -4.30 -0.51
C SER A 18 -16.73 -3.73 -1.73
N GLU A 19 -16.62 -2.41 -1.84
CA GLU A 19 -15.94 -1.78 -2.98
C GLU A 19 -14.46 -2.18 -3.08
N ILE A 20 -13.77 -2.27 -1.94
CA ILE A 20 -12.36 -2.71 -1.91
C ILE A 20 -12.30 -4.20 -2.22
N VAL A 21 -13.12 -5.02 -1.58
CA VAL A 21 -13.16 -6.48 -1.81
C VAL A 21 -13.40 -6.77 -3.29
N ASP A 22 -14.45 -6.20 -3.87
CA ASP A 22 -14.82 -6.37 -5.28
C ASP A 22 -13.67 -5.93 -6.19
N TYR A 23 -13.02 -4.82 -5.87
CA TYR A 23 -11.88 -4.35 -6.68
C TYR A 23 -10.67 -5.30 -6.63
N LEU A 24 -10.37 -5.85 -5.45
CA LEU A 24 -9.25 -6.80 -5.32
C LEU A 24 -9.52 -8.12 -6.05
N THR A 25 -10.78 -8.52 -6.24
CA THR A 25 -11.10 -9.71 -7.05
C THR A 25 -10.77 -9.56 -8.54
N LEU A 26 -10.58 -8.33 -9.02
CA LEU A 26 -10.17 -8.05 -10.41
C LEU A 26 -8.65 -8.06 -10.62
N ALA A 27 -7.87 -8.24 -9.54
CA ALA A 27 -6.42 -8.30 -9.60
C ALA A 27 -5.94 -9.66 -10.13
N ASP A 28 -4.96 -9.64 -11.03
CA ASP A 28 -4.22 -10.87 -11.38
C ASP A 28 -3.19 -11.19 -10.29
N LEU A 29 -2.68 -10.13 -9.65
CA LEU A 29 -1.64 -10.21 -8.63
C LEU A 29 -1.76 -9.00 -7.69
N ILE A 30 -1.69 -9.28 -6.39
CA ILE A 30 -1.67 -8.29 -5.32
C ILE A 30 -0.26 -8.27 -4.73
N LEU A 31 0.36 -7.11 -4.74
CA LEU A 31 1.69 -6.87 -4.22
C LEU A 31 1.61 -6.23 -2.84
N ILE A 32 2.46 -6.70 -1.93
CA ILE A 32 2.57 -6.14 -0.58
C ILE A 32 3.99 -5.65 -0.34
N SER A 33 4.06 -4.35 -0.04
CA SER A 33 5.30 -3.71 0.37
C SER A 33 5.74 -4.19 1.76
N PRO A 34 7.04 -4.40 2.00
CA PRO A 34 7.55 -4.63 3.35
C PRO A 34 7.34 -3.42 4.27
N ILE A 35 7.18 -2.21 3.71
CA ILE A 35 6.85 -0.99 4.46
C ILE A 35 5.41 -1.10 5.00
N VAL A 36 4.45 -1.44 4.14
CA VAL A 36 3.04 -1.68 4.51
C VAL A 36 2.94 -2.81 5.53
N SER A 37 3.63 -3.93 5.29
CA SER A 37 3.69 -5.02 6.27
C SER A 37 4.23 -4.56 7.63
N GLY A 38 5.25 -3.70 7.63
CA GLY A 38 5.82 -3.12 8.85
C GLY A 38 4.81 -2.24 9.60
N GLU A 39 4.06 -1.39 8.90
CA GLU A 39 3.01 -0.55 9.47
C GLU A 39 1.86 -1.37 10.06
N LEU A 40 1.42 -2.42 9.34
CA LEU A 40 0.42 -3.36 9.84
C LEU A 40 0.89 -4.04 11.13
N MET A 41 2.09 -4.60 11.13
CA MET A 41 2.66 -5.26 12.31
C MET A 41 2.82 -4.29 13.48
N PHE A 42 3.22 -3.04 13.21
CA PHE A 42 3.26 -1.99 14.23
C PHE A 42 1.88 -1.71 14.81
N GLY A 43 0.86 -1.53 13.96
CA GLY A 43 -0.53 -1.36 14.39
C GLY A 43 -1.03 -2.54 15.23
N PHE A 44 -0.71 -3.77 14.82
CA PHE A 44 -1.11 -4.97 15.55
C PHE A 44 -0.48 -5.05 16.93
N ARG A 45 0.80 -4.69 17.06
CA ARG A 45 1.53 -4.68 18.35
C ARG A 45 0.98 -3.66 19.33
N ASN A 46 0.38 -2.58 18.84
CA ASN A 46 -0.25 -1.56 19.66
C ASN A 46 -1.75 -1.84 19.91
N GLY A 47 -2.30 -2.92 19.37
CA GLY A 47 -3.69 -3.34 19.56
C GLY A 47 -3.86 -4.46 20.57
N SER A 48 -5.11 -4.86 20.82
CA SER A 48 -5.46 -5.96 21.73
C SER A 48 -5.56 -7.33 21.07
N ARG A 49 -5.47 -7.41 19.74
CA ARG A 49 -5.71 -8.63 18.93
C ARG A 49 -4.47 -9.06 18.13
N PHE A 50 -3.27 -8.88 18.68
CA PHE A 50 -2.01 -9.13 17.96
C PHE A 50 -1.95 -10.51 17.30
N ASP A 51 -2.15 -11.60 18.06
CA ASP A 51 -2.03 -12.96 17.54
C ASP A 51 -3.03 -13.24 16.41
N GLN A 52 -4.27 -12.78 16.58
CA GLN A 52 -5.31 -12.94 15.57
C GLN A 52 -4.99 -12.13 14.30
N ASN A 53 -4.54 -10.88 14.45
CA ASN A 53 -4.18 -10.03 13.31
C ASN A 53 -2.96 -10.57 12.54
N MET A 54 -1.96 -11.11 13.26
CA MET A 54 -0.81 -11.76 12.63
C MET A 54 -1.21 -13.05 11.91
N LEU A 55 -2.10 -13.87 12.48
CA LEU A 55 -2.63 -15.06 11.83
C LEU A 55 -3.33 -14.70 10.52
N GLU A 56 -4.21 -13.69 10.56
CA GLU A 56 -4.95 -13.21 9.39
C GLU A 56 -4.03 -12.62 8.31
N LEU A 57 -3.01 -11.86 8.70
CA LEU A 57 -2.01 -11.34 7.76
C LEU A 57 -1.23 -12.48 7.12
N ASN A 58 -0.77 -13.47 7.89
CA ASN A 58 -0.05 -14.63 7.35
C ASN A 58 -0.91 -15.44 6.38
N GLN A 59 -2.20 -15.61 6.67
CA GLN A 59 -3.15 -16.26 5.76
C GLN A 59 -3.28 -15.49 4.44
N PHE A 60 -3.45 -14.16 4.53
CA PHE A 60 -3.52 -13.31 3.34
C PHE A 60 -2.23 -13.39 2.50
N LEU A 61 -1.06 -13.29 3.13
CA LEU A 61 0.24 -13.37 2.45
C LEU A 61 0.54 -14.76 1.87
N SER A 62 -0.15 -15.80 2.32
CA SER A 62 0.01 -17.17 1.80
C SER A 62 -0.83 -17.47 0.55
N HIS A 63 -1.71 -16.54 0.15
CA HIS A 63 -2.56 -16.71 -1.01
C HIS A 63 -1.74 -16.65 -2.31
N GLU A 64 -2.04 -17.50 -3.29
CA GLU A 64 -1.25 -17.63 -4.54
C GLU A 64 -1.19 -16.34 -5.38
N ALA A 65 -2.24 -15.53 -5.29
CA ALA A 65 -2.33 -14.23 -5.95
C ALA A 65 -1.70 -13.08 -5.15
N VAL A 66 -0.99 -13.35 -4.04
CA VAL A 66 -0.36 -12.33 -3.19
C VAL A 66 1.16 -12.53 -3.19
N GLU A 67 1.91 -11.47 -3.47
CA GLU A 67 3.37 -11.48 -3.52
C GLU A 67 3.97 -10.36 -2.65
N MET A 68 4.91 -10.74 -1.78
CA MET A 68 5.73 -9.77 -1.04
C MET A 68 6.86 -9.27 -1.94
N ILE A 69 6.92 -7.96 -2.15
CA ILE A 69 7.96 -7.33 -2.98
C ILE A 69 9.17 -6.91 -2.14
N GLN A 70 10.30 -6.66 -2.80
CA GLN A 70 11.54 -6.19 -2.16
C GLN A 70 11.78 -4.71 -2.41
N LEU A 71 12.61 -4.10 -1.57
CA LEU A 71 13.20 -2.80 -1.86
C LEU A 71 14.46 -3.01 -2.71
N THR A 72 14.58 -2.25 -3.78
CA THR A 72 15.71 -2.33 -4.72
C THR A 72 16.35 -0.95 -4.90
N ASP A 73 17.48 -0.91 -5.59
CA ASP A 73 18.09 0.36 -6.01
C ASP A 73 17.17 1.17 -6.94
N ILE A 74 16.30 0.48 -7.71
CA ILE A 74 15.28 1.15 -8.54
C ILE A 74 14.25 1.82 -7.63
N THR A 75 13.85 1.17 -6.54
CA THR A 75 12.95 1.79 -5.56
C THR A 75 13.59 3.04 -4.97
N ALA A 76 14.87 2.97 -4.62
CA ALA A 76 15.60 4.09 -4.02
C ALA A 76 15.74 5.29 -4.99
N ASP A 77 16.05 5.05 -6.27
CA ASP A 77 16.07 6.11 -7.29
C ASP A 77 14.70 6.77 -7.43
N ARG A 78 13.62 5.98 -7.53
CA ARG A 78 12.24 6.51 -7.61
C ARG A 78 11.86 7.31 -6.38
N TYR A 79 12.13 6.79 -5.19
CA TYR A 79 11.93 7.50 -3.93
C TYR A 79 12.60 8.87 -3.95
N SER A 80 13.87 8.94 -4.36
CA SER A 80 14.64 10.18 -4.37
C SER A 80 14.02 11.25 -5.27
N ARG A 81 13.50 10.84 -6.43
CA ARG A 81 12.82 11.72 -7.40
C ARG A 81 11.49 12.23 -6.84
N ILE A 82 10.69 11.35 -6.26
CA ILE A 82 9.40 11.71 -5.64
C ILE A 82 9.63 12.67 -4.47
N ALA A 83 10.56 12.35 -3.58
CA ALA A 83 10.89 13.20 -2.43
C ALA A 83 11.40 14.58 -2.85
N ALA A 84 12.26 14.65 -3.87
CA ALA A 84 12.73 15.92 -4.42
C ALA A 84 11.60 16.73 -5.06
N GLN A 85 10.70 16.06 -5.79
CA GLN A 85 9.52 16.67 -6.37
C GLN A 85 8.60 17.27 -5.31
N LEU A 86 8.20 16.49 -4.29
CA LEU A 86 7.34 16.94 -3.20
C LEU A 86 7.97 18.11 -2.43
N LYS A 87 9.27 18.03 -2.14
CA LYS A 87 10.01 19.11 -1.49
C LYS A 87 10.02 20.39 -2.33
N GLY A 88 10.25 20.28 -3.64
CA GLY A 88 10.24 21.42 -4.56
C GLY A 88 8.87 22.10 -4.66
N HIS A 89 7.78 21.36 -4.49
CA HIS A 89 6.41 21.88 -4.51
C HIS A 89 5.87 22.28 -3.12
N GLY A 90 6.66 22.11 -2.05
CA GLY A 90 6.20 22.42 -0.69
C GLY A 90 5.06 21.53 -0.19
N THR A 91 4.96 20.30 -0.69
CA THR A 91 3.86 19.35 -0.38
C THR A 91 4.39 18.05 0.22
N PRO A 92 5.09 18.08 1.37
CA PRO A 92 5.61 16.87 1.98
C PRO A 92 4.47 15.90 2.34
N ILE A 93 4.74 14.61 2.20
CA ILE A 93 3.93 13.50 2.69
C ILE A 93 4.81 12.62 3.60
N PRO A 94 4.23 11.73 4.42
CA PRO A 94 4.99 10.78 5.22
C PRO A 94 6.02 9.99 4.40
N SER A 95 7.20 9.73 4.97
CA SER A 95 8.28 9.05 4.24
C SER A 95 7.92 7.64 3.79
N ASN A 96 7.07 6.93 4.54
CA ASN A 96 6.61 5.60 4.17
C ASN A 96 5.73 5.63 2.91
N ASP A 97 4.83 6.60 2.80
CA ASP A 97 4.02 6.81 1.59
C ASP A 97 4.91 7.04 0.36
N ILE A 98 6.03 7.74 0.51
CA ILE A 98 6.98 7.93 -0.59
C ILE A 98 7.61 6.59 -1.03
N TRP A 99 7.97 5.72 -0.08
CA TRP A 99 8.48 4.38 -0.39
C TRP A 99 7.43 3.51 -1.07
N ILE A 100 6.19 3.55 -0.58
CA ILE A 100 5.05 2.82 -1.14
C ILE A 100 4.80 3.28 -2.59
N ALA A 101 4.74 4.59 -2.82
CA ALA A 101 4.59 5.17 -4.16
C ALA A 101 5.73 4.76 -5.09
N ALA A 102 6.98 4.77 -4.60
CA ALA A 102 8.15 4.36 -5.37
C ALA A 102 8.05 2.88 -5.79
N GLN A 103 7.64 1.98 -4.90
CA GLN A 103 7.45 0.57 -5.19
C GLN A 103 6.28 0.32 -6.15
N THR A 104 5.17 1.06 -6.02
CA THR A 104 4.07 1.01 -6.98
C THR A 104 4.57 1.35 -8.39
N MET A 105 5.32 2.45 -8.52
CA MET A 105 5.85 2.88 -9.81
C MET A 105 6.91 1.92 -10.38
N GLU A 106 7.73 1.29 -9.54
CA GLU A 106 8.71 0.29 -9.98
C GLU A 106 8.04 -0.96 -10.54
N THR A 107 7.02 -1.46 -9.84
CA THR A 107 6.35 -2.71 -10.18
C THR A 107 5.33 -2.55 -11.32
N GLY A 108 5.00 -1.30 -11.68
CA GLY A 108 3.95 -0.98 -12.65
C GLY A 108 2.56 -1.38 -12.15
N ALA A 109 2.36 -1.43 -10.83
CA ALA A 109 1.08 -1.68 -10.22
C ALA A 109 0.24 -0.41 -10.13
N GLU A 110 -1.06 -0.57 -9.90
CA GLU A 110 -1.92 0.51 -9.40
C GLU A 110 -1.94 0.45 -7.87
N LEU A 111 -1.75 1.59 -7.20
CA LEU A 111 -1.86 1.68 -5.75
C LEU A 111 -3.34 1.68 -5.33
N VAL A 112 -3.75 0.78 -4.46
CA VAL A 112 -5.05 0.80 -3.81
C VAL A 112 -4.87 1.44 -2.44
N THR A 113 -5.52 2.60 -2.23
CA THR A 113 -5.34 3.40 -1.02
C THR A 113 -6.64 4.09 -0.61
N MET A 114 -6.68 4.56 0.62
CA MET A 114 -7.70 5.45 1.17
C MET A 114 -7.08 6.78 1.63
N ASP A 115 -5.79 7.00 1.36
CA ASP A 115 -5.07 8.22 1.73
C ASP A 115 -4.93 9.17 0.54
N GLN A 116 -5.37 10.41 0.73
CA GLN A 116 -5.26 11.47 -0.26
C GLN A 116 -3.82 12.00 -0.41
N HIS A 117 -2.88 11.60 0.46
CA HIS A 117 -1.47 11.96 0.30
C HIS A 117 -0.92 11.60 -1.08
N PHE A 118 -1.32 10.46 -1.63
CA PHE A 118 -0.83 9.95 -2.91
C PHE A 118 -1.25 10.80 -4.11
N GLU A 119 -2.29 11.64 -3.99
CA GLU A 119 -2.68 12.61 -5.03
C GLU A 119 -1.57 13.62 -5.33
N LYS A 120 -0.65 13.85 -4.38
CA LYS A 120 0.47 14.78 -4.52
C LYS A 120 1.65 14.18 -5.30
N VAL A 121 1.66 12.87 -5.53
CA VAL A 121 2.74 12.17 -6.24
C VAL A 121 2.47 12.16 -7.73
N MET A 122 3.24 12.94 -8.50
CA MET A 122 3.01 13.06 -9.93
C MET A 122 3.32 11.76 -10.68
N GLY A 123 2.38 11.34 -11.53
CA GLY A 123 2.53 10.14 -12.38
C GLY A 123 2.30 8.81 -11.67
N LEU A 124 1.92 8.83 -10.39
CA LEU A 124 1.47 7.63 -9.68
C LEU A 124 0.09 7.21 -10.17
N VAL A 125 -0.07 5.93 -10.51
CA VAL A 125 -1.38 5.34 -10.82
C VAL A 125 -1.95 4.80 -9.52
N TYR A 126 -3.12 5.28 -9.13
CA TYR A 126 -3.77 4.89 -7.88
C TYR A 126 -5.30 4.83 -8.05
N ARG A 127 -5.92 4.05 -7.17
CA ARG A 127 -7.35 4.06 -6.91
C ARG A 127 -7.58 4.43 -5.45
N LEU A 128 -8.27 5.56 -5.26
CA LEU A 128 -8.67 6.07 -3.96
C LEU A 128 -10.07 5.54 -3.61
N PHE A 129 -10.19 4.88 -2.47
CA PHE A 129 -11.49 4.51 -1.89
C PHE A 129 -11.82 5.47 -0.74
N GLN A 130 -13.10 5.83 -0.63
CA GLN A 130 -13.61 6.64 0.47
C GLN A 130 -14.56 5.80 1.31
N LEU A 131 -14.36 5.74 2.62
CA LEU A 131 -15.39 5.18 3.49
C LEU A 131 -16.59 6.12 3.46
N HIS A 132 -17.70 5.65 2.93
CA HIS A 132 -18.98 6.27 3.19
C HIS A 132 -19.36 5.95 4.64
N PRO A 133 -19.69 6.97 5.47
CA PRO A 133 -20.04 6.77 6.87
C PRO A 133 -21.27 5.90 7.07
#